data_AF-A0A4Q0VFB3-F1
#
_entry.id   AF-A0A4Q0VFB3-F1
#
_cell.length_a   1.000
_cell.length_b   1.000
_cell.length_c   1.000
_cell.angle_alpha   90.00
_cell.angle_beta   90.00
_cell.angle_gamma   90.00
#
_symmetry.space_group_name_H-M   'P 1'
#
loop_
_entity.id
_entity.type
_entity.pdbx_description
1 polymer ?
#
loop_
_entity_poly.entity_id
_entity_poly.type
_entity_poly.pdbx_seq_one_letter_code
_entity_poly.pdbx_strand_id
1 'polypeptide(L)' 'MEFRKAYELLKQGKHVKRKHWGGYWKWENNTIMMYCKDGKVLDIRDTKDVDFTMSNMLEEDWEVVE' A
#
# COMPACT_ATOMS: atom_id res chain seq x y z
N MET A 1 -3.85 9.78 -6.14
CA MET A 1 -4.64 8.98 -7.10
C MET A 1 -5.53 8.04 -6.32
N GLU A 2 -6.68 7.66 -6.87
CA GLU A 2 -7.54 6.59 -6.32
C GLU A 2 -6.75 5.28 -6.17
N PHE A 3 -7.04 4.52 -5.13
CA PHE A 3 -6.39 3.24 -4.90
C PHE A 3 -6.58 2.24 -6.03
N ARG A 4 -7.70 2.28 -6.78
CA ARG A 4 -7.88 1.40 -7.96
C ARG A 4 -6.71 1.53 -8.94
N LYS A 5 -6.28 2.77 -9.24
CA LYS A 5 -5.13 3.05 -10.11
C LYS A 5 -3.82 2.62 -9.44
N ALA A 6 -3.68 2.88 -8.13
CA ALA A 6 -2.53 2.44 -7.37
C ALA A 6 -2.38 0.90 -7.37
N TYR A 7 -3.49 0.16 -7.29
CA TYR A 7 -3.53 -1.30 -7.32
C TYR A 7 -3.15 -1.89 -8.68
N GLU A 8 -3.54 -1.24 -9.77
CA GLU A 8 -3.08 -1.60 -11.12
C GLU A 8 -1.57 -1.39 -11.26
N LEU A 9 -1.04 -0.28 -10.74
CA LEU A 9 0.40 0.02 -10.75
C LEU A 9 1.20 -0.93 -9.85
N LEU A 10 0.67 -1.28 -8.67
CA LEU A 10 1.23 -2.32 -7.79
C LEU A 10 1.48 -3.61 -8.57
N LYS A 11 0.45 -4.10 -9.28
CA LYS A 11 0.56 -5.33 -10.10
C LYS A 11 1.54 -5.21 -11.28
N GLN A 12 1.91 -4.00 -11.68
CA GLN A 12 2.96 -3.72 -12.67
C GLN A 12 4.36 -3.58 -12.04
N GLY A 13 4.50 -3.85 -10.73
CA GLY A 13 5.75 -3.77 -10.00
C GLY A 13 6.12 -2.37 -9.51
N LYS A 14 5.22 -1.38 -9.63
CA LYS A 14 5.44 -0.05 -9.05
C LYS A 14 5.19 -0.08 -7.55
N HIS A 15 5.94 0.74 -6.82
CA HIS A 15 5.71 0.97 -5.41
C HIS A 15 4.79 2.19 -5.27
N VAL A 16 3.85 2.13 -4.32
CA VAL A 16 2.89 3.22 -4.11
C VAL A 16 2.77 3.56 -2.63
N LYS A 17 2.41 4.79 -2.29
CA LYS A 17 2.17 5.19 -0.90
C LYS A 17 1.06 6.21 -0.81
N ARG A 18 0.55 6.42 0.40
CA ARG A 18 -0.24 7.60 0.77
C ARG A 18 0.70 8.80 0.90
N LYS A 19 0.29 9.99 0.45
CA LYS A 19 1.10 11.23 0.55
C LYS A 19 1.72 11.49 1.92
N HIS A 20 0.97 11.21 2.98
CA HIS A 20 1.36 11.51 4.36
C HIS A 20 2.03 10.32 5.08
N TRP A 21 2.10 9.15 4.45
CA TRP A 21 2.64 7.95 5.08
C TRP A 21 4.10 7.74 4.71
N GLY A 22 4.94 7.51 5.73
CA GLY A 22 6.40 7.34 5.54
C GLY A 22 6.81 5.95 5.03
N GLY A 23 5.85 5.06 4.78
CA GLY A 23 6.08 3.74 4.20
C GLY A 23 5.67 3.68 2.72
N TYR A 24 5.71 2.48 2.16
CA TYR A 24 5.16 2.20 0.82
C TYR A 24 4.60 0.79 0.73
N TRP A 25 3.74 0.57 -0.25
CA TRP A 25 3.17 -0.72 -0.59
C TRP A 25 3.82 -1.22 -1.87
N LYS A 26 4.03 -2.54 -1.93
CA LYS A 26 4.65 -3.24 -3.05
C LYS A 26 3.91 -4.54 -3.32
N TRP A 27 3.79 -4.91 -4.59
CA TRP A 27 3.28 -6.22 -4.98
C TRP A 27 4.43 -7.24 -4.97
N GLU A 28 4.38 -8.21 -4.06
CA GLU A 28 5.36 -9.29 -3.94
C GLU A 28 4.65 -10.56 -3.48
N ASN A 29 5.15 -11.74 -3.83
CA ASN A 29 4.62 -13.01 -3.34
C ASN A 29 3.09 -13.17 -3.54
N ASN A 30 2.57 -12.62 -4.65
CA ASN A 30 1.15 -12.62 -4.99
C ASN A 30 0.24 -11.95 -3.94
N THR A 31 0.76 -10.92 -3.26
CA THR A 31 0.02 -10.11 -2.28
C THR A 31 0.55 -8.66 -2.26
N ILE A 32 -0.06 -7.81 -1.42
CA ILE A 32 0.44 -6.49 -1.10
C ILE A 32 1.28 -6.57 0.18
N MET A 33 2.57 -6.25 0.05
CA MET A 33 3.48 -6.07 1.18
C MET A 33 3.57 -4.59 1.55
N MET A 34 3.32 -4.27 2.81
CA MET A 34 3.38 -2.93 3.38
C MET A 34 4.73 -2.75 4.09
N TYR A 35 5.60 -1.94 3.51
CA TYR A 35 6.88 -1.54 4.08
C TYR A 35 6.65 -0.30 4.95
N CYS A 36 6.66 -0.48 6.26
CA CYS A 36 6.41 0.56 7.24
C CYS A 36 7.66 1.43 7.48
N LYS A 37 7.46 2.66 7.95
CA LYS A 37 8.53 3.64 8.24
C LYS A 37 9.57 3.15 9.27
N ASP A 38 9.21 2.20 10.10
CA ASP A 38 10.04 1.60 11.16
C ASP A 38 10.83 0.37 10.67
N GLY A 39 10.78 0.07 9.37
CA GLY A 39 11.43 -1.09 8.76
C GLY A 39 10.64 -2.39 8.88
N LYS A 40 9.47 -2.38 9.52
CA LYS A 40 8.59 -3.55 9.55
C LYS A 40 7.99 -3.79 8.17
N VAL A 41 7.91 -5.06 7.77
CA VAL A 41 7.21 -5.48 6.55
C VAL A 41 6.01 -6.33 6.95
N LEU A 42 4.83 -5.94 6.50
CA LEU A 42 3.57 -6.61 6.79
C LEU A 42 2.92 -7.09 5.50
N ASP A 43 2.46 -8.33 5.46
CA ASP A 43 1.48 -8.75 4.46
C ASP A 43 0.14 -8.10 4.79
N ILE A 44 -0.56 -7.56 3.78
CA ILE A 44 -1.91 -6.99 3.98
C ILE A 44 -2.89 -8.01 4.59
N ARG A 45 -2.69 -9.31 4.32
CA ARG A 45 -3.50 -10.42 4.86
C ARG A 45 -3.32 -10.60 6.37
N ASP A 46 -2.20 -10.15 6.92
CA ASP A 46 -1.89 -10.25 8.35
C ASP A 46 -2.38 -9.05 9.16
N THR A 47 -3.06 -8.09 8.51
CA THR A 47 -3.59 -6.90 9.20
C THR A 47 -4.46 -7.28 10.39
N LYS A 48 -4.25 -6.59 11.51
CA LYS A 48 -5.05 -6.77 12.73
C LYS A 48 -6.20 -5.78 12.83
N ASP A 49 -6.13 -4.69 12.06
CA ASP A 49 -7.16 -3.66 11.98
C ASP A 49 -7.63 -3.55 10.54
N VAL A 50 -8.66 -4.34 10.23
CA VAL A 50 -9.24 -4.42 8.87
C VAL A 50 -9.90 -3.10 8.49
N ASP A 51 -10.60 -2.45 9.43
CA ASP A 51 -11.28 -1.18 9.18
C ASP A 51 -10.30 -0.07 8.83
N PHE A 52 -9.21 0.04 9.59
CA PHE A 52 -8.12 0.97 9.27
C PHE A 52 -7.50 0.69 7.90
N THR A 53 -7.26 -0.59 7.58
CA THR A 53 -6.64 -0.98 6.31
C THR A 53 -7.54 -0.63 5.12
N MET A 54 -8.83 -0.99 5.21
CA MET A 54 -9.82 -0.69 4.18
C MET A 54 -10.05 0.81 4.04
N SER A 55 -10.13 1.56 5.14
CA SER A 55 -10.26 3.02 5.10
C SER A 55 -9.08 3.67 4.37
N ASN A 56 -7.85 3.21 4.62
CA ASN A 56 -6.69 3.69 3.88
C ASN A 56 -6.75 3.37 2.38
N MET A 57 -7.21 2.16 2.02
CA MET A 57 -7.41 1.74 0.63
C MET A 57 -8.51 2.54 -0.08
N LEU A 58 -9.48 3.10 0.64
CA LEU A 58 -10.59 3.81 0.00
C LEU A 58 -10.27 5.24 -0.42
N GLU A 59 -9.09 5.76 -0.09
CA GLU A 59 -8.81 7.16 -0.40
C GLU A 59 -8.04 7.40 -1.70
N GLU A 60 -7.87 8.68 -2.01
CA GLU A 60 -7.55 9.17 -3.34
C GLU A 60 -6.23 9.98 -3.40
N ASP A 61 -5.44 9.93 -2.34
CA ASP A 61 -4.14 10.60 -2.17
C ASP A 61 -2.95 9.64 -2.37
N TRP A 62 -3.12 8.54 -3.11
CA TRP A 62 -2.01 7.64 -3.43
C TRP A 62 -1.05 8.23 -4.47
N GLU A 63 0.22 7.88 -4.40
CA GLU A 63 1.25 8.28 -5.36
C GLU A 63 2.26 7.16 -5.59
N VAL A 64 2.94 7.19 -6.74
CA VAL A 64 4.06 6.28 -7.01
C VAL A 64 5.28 6.76 -6.23
N VAL A 65 6.04 5.81 -5.69
CA VAL A 65 7.35 6.08 -5.09
C VAL A 65 8.41 6.01 -6.18
N GLU A 66 9.21 7.07 -6.29
CA GLU A 66 10.40 7.12 -7.16
C GLU A 66 11.56 6.28 -6.62
#